data_AF-A0A7K3ULI6-F1
#
_entry.id   AF-A0A7K3ULI6-F1
#
_cell.length_a   1.000
_cell.length_b   1.000
_cell.length_c   1.000
_cell.angle_alpha   90.00
_cell.angle_beta   90.00
_cell.angle_gamma   90.00
#
_symmetry.space_group_name_H-M   'P 1'
#
loop_
_entity.id
_entity.type
_entity.pdbx_description
1 polymer ?
#
loop_
_entity_poly.entity_id
_entity_poly.type
_entity_poly.pdbx_seq_one_letter_code
_entity_poly.pdbx_strand_id
1 'polypeptide(L)'
;MRKTTAVGLAAFIAMYFFGGISAKHEIVPWPQLSALRKMVGGEKAPAPSRYTFDDKERLIGDESKTPVSCPTQTDRTAVLLILGQSNAANDGGQRHRSKYGGRVVNAFDKRCFIAASPLLGSTDTKGEYWTLLGNKLIASGQNDSVILAPLAYSGSEVARWAAGGDLNPVLVDTVKQLQDSDYRITSVLWVQGEKDLVMGTTAEAYQEHFMSMVDTLRQHGVVAPVYISIASKCLEPSNGGFKAHIPDNAIVRAQLALQKSGHGIREGANSDALLDGEDRYDDCHIGGTGAEKLARAWLNLLGGDHRHEGVTM
;
A
#
# COMPACT_ATOMS: atom_id res chain seq x y z
N MET A 1 64.33 8.57 1.79
CA MET A 1 63.28 7.78 1.09
C MET A 1 62.02 7.55 1.93
N ARG A 2 62.07 7.06 3.18
CA ARG A 2 60.83 6.82 3.98
C ARG A 2 59.96 8.06 4.26
N LYS A 3 60.56 9.23 4.48
CA LYS A 3 59.81 10.48 4.76
C LYS A 3 59.07 11.01 3.52
N THR A 4 59.66 10.89 2.33
CA THR A 4 59.04 11.34 1.08
C THR A 4 57.88 10.45 0.65
N THR A 5 57.95 9.13 0.88
CA THR A 5 56.80 8.22 0.65
C THR A 5 55.65 8.46 1.62
N ALA A 6 55.94 8.74 2.90
CA ALA A 6 54.90 9.04 3.89
C ALA A 6 54.15 10.34 3.59
N VAL A 7 54.87 11.39 3.15
CA VAL A 7 54.26 12.66 2.72
C VAL A 7 53.40 12.47 1.46
N GLY A 8 53.88 11.67 0.50
CA GLY A 8 53.10 11.34 -0.70
C GLY A 8 51.80 10.60 -0.37
N LEU A 9 51.84 9.60 0.51
CA LEU A 9 50.65 8.83 0.91
C LEU A 9 49.63 9.71 1.64
N ALA A 10 50.08 10.58 2.55
CA ALA A 10 49.19 11.52 3.24
C ALA A 10 48.51 12.50 2.27
N ALA A 11 49.23 12.99 1.25
CA ALA A 11 48.68 13.86 0.22
C ALA A 11 47.60 13.13 -0.62
N PHE A 12 47.81 11.87 -0.99
CA PHE A 12 46.79 11.08 -1.71
C PHE A 12 45.52 10.87 -0.90
N ILE A 13 45.67 10.54 0.39
CA ILE A 13 44.53 10.37 1.29
C ILE A 13 43.75 11.68 1.42
N ALA A 14 44.44 12.80 1.63
CA ALA A 14 43.82 14.11 1.71
C ALA A 14 43.07 14.49 0.42
N MET A 15 43.65 14.22 -0.75
CA MET A 15 43.00 14.45 -2.05
C MET A 15 41.77 13.57 -2.25
N TYR A 16 41.81 12.30 -1.83
CA TYR A 16 40.67 11.39 -1.92
C TYR A 16 39.51 11.85 -1.02
N PHE A 17 39.79 12.22 0.23
CA PHE A 17 38.77 12.75 1.14
C PHE A 17 38.23 14.10 0.67
N PHE A 18 39.10 15.00 0.20
CA PHE A 18 38.68 16.28 -0.36
C PHE A 18 37.79 16.08 -1.59
N GLY A 19 38.11 15.13 -2.47
CA GLY A 19 37.26 14.76 -3.61
C GLY A 19 35.89 14.23 -3.18
N GLY A 20 35.83 13.35 -2.17
CA GLY A 20 34.57 12.84 -1.64
C GLY A 20 33.70 13.91 -0.97
N ILE A 21 34.31 14.81 -0.20
CA ILE A 21 33.62 15.96 0.43
C ILE A 21 33.13 16.94 -0.64
N SER A 22 33.98 17.25 -1.63
CA SER A 22 33.65 18.12 -2.76
C SER A 22 32.47 17.57 -3.57
N ALA A 23 32.41 16.25 -3.79
CA ALA A 23 31.27 15.61 -4.44
C ALA A 23 29.99 15.64 -3.60
N LYS A 24 30.10 15.40 -2.28
CA LYS A 24 28.95 15.38 -1.37
C LYS A 24 28.33 16.76 -1.14
N HIS A 25 29.15 17.81 -1.11
CA HIS A 25 28.74 19.17 -0.75
C HIS A 25 28.76 20.15 -1.94
N GLU A 26 28.91 19.65 -3.17
CA GLU A 26 28.96 20.46 -4.40
C GLU A 26 30.02 21.58 -4.37
N ILE A 27 31.15 21.33 -3.71
CA ILE A 27 32.25 22.30 -3.59
C ILE A 27 33.13 22.21 -4.84
N VAL A 28 33.72 23.34 -5.27
CA VAL A 28 34.72 23.39 -6.34
C VAL A 28 35.83 22.33 -6.11
N PRO A 29 36.24 21.54 -7.13
CA PRO A 29 35.85 21.64 -8.54
C PRO A 29 34.73 20.69 -9.00
N TRP A 30 34.04 19.97 -8.09
CA TRP A 30 33.07 18.94 -8.48
C TRP A 30 31.96 19.42 -9.44
N PRO A 31 31.32 20.58 -9.24
CA PRO A 31 30.30 21.07 -10.18
C PRO A 31 30.83 21.23 -11.62
N GLN A 32 32.07 21.71 -11.77
CA GLN A 32 32.70 21.92 -13.08
C GLN A 32 33.09 20.59 -13.74
N LEU A 33 33.64 19.66 -12.96
CA LEU A 33 33.98 18.32 -13.42
C LEU A 33 32.74 17.51 -13.79
N SER A 34 31.66 17.63 -13.01
CA SER A 34 30.37 17.00 -13.29
C SER A 34 29.75 17.56 -14.57
N ALA A 35 29.72 18.89 -14.73
CA ALA A 35 29.24 19.54 -15.95
C ALA A 35 30.06 19.13 -17.20
N LEU A 36 31.40 19.12 -17.08
CA LEU A 36 32.29 18.67 -18.16
C LEU A 36 32.05 17.19 -18.50
N ARG A 37 31.88 16.33 -17.48
CA ARG A 37 31.54 14.91 -17.68
C ARG A 37 30.22 14.74 -18.42
N LYS A 38 29.19 15.52 -18.07
CA LYS A 38 27.89 15.51 -18.77
C LYS A 38 28.02 15.97 -20.22
N MET A 39 28.82 17.00 -20.49
CA MET A 39 29.08 17.51 -21.85
C MET A 39 29.89 16.55 -22.72
N VAL A 40 30.94 15.92 -22.18
CA VAL A 40 31.88 15.10 -22.96
C VAL A 40 31.43 13.64 -23.07
N GLY A 41 30.82 13.09 -22.01
CA GLY A 41 30.45 11.68 -21.95
C GLY A 41 29.03 11.37 -22.40
N GLY A 42 28.17 12.39 -22.52
CA GLY A 42 26.72 12.21 -22.56
C GLY A 42 26.18 11.62 -21.25
N GLU A 43 24.99 12.03 -20.81
CA GLU A 43 24.31 11.25 -19.76
C GLU A 43 23.85 9.94 -20.39
N LYS A 44 24.57 8.84 -20.10
CA LYS A 44 24.04 7.51 -20.35
C LYS A 44 22.73 7.43 -19.58
N ALA A 45 21.61 7.35 -20.31
CA ALA A 45 20.30 7.22 -19.70
C ALA A 45 20.37 6.09 -18.66
N PRO A 46 19.86 6.30 -17.44
CA PRO A 46 19.82 5.24 -16.44
C PRO A 46 19.16 4.01 -17.06
N ALA A 47 19.64 2.82 -16.69
CA ALA A 47 19.02 1.59 -17.13
C ALA A 47 17.51 1.65 -16.79
N PRO A 48 16.62 1.16 -17.68
CA PRO A 48 15.20 1.20 -17.41
C PRO A 48 14.89 0.50 -16.09
N SER A 49 13.96 1.06 -15.33
CA SER A 49 13.49 0.44 -14.09
C SER A 49 12.86 -0.91 -14.39
N ARG A 50 13.04 -1.89 -13.50
CA ARG A 50 12.33 -3.18 -13.55
C ARG A 50 10.81 -3.05 -13.32
N TYR A 51 10.37 -1.87 -12.88
CA TYR A 51 8.98 -1.55 -12.60
C TYR A 51 8.38 -0.73 -13.74
N THR A 52 7.13 -1.03 -14.07
CA THR A 52 6.33 -0.26 -15.03
C THR A 52 5.12 0.33 -14.30
N PHE A 53 4.85 1.61 -14.55
CA PHE A 53 3.72 2.33 -13.98
C PHE A 53 2.76 2.81 -15.07
N ASP A 54 1.48 2.96 -14.75
CA ASP A 54 0.53 3.65 -15.62
C ASP A 54 0.59 5.19 -15.44
N ASP A 55 -0.28 5.90 -16.15
CA ASP A 55 -0.39 7.37 -16.13
C ASP A 55 -0.76 7.95 -14.77
N LYS A 56 -1.27 7.12 -13.85
CA LYS A 56 -1.66 7.48 -12.48
C LYS A 56 -0.68 6.92 -11.44
N GLU A 57 0.53 6.56 -11.87
CA GLU A 57 1.62 6.05 -11.04
C GLU A 57 1.32 4.72 -10.34
N ARG A 58 0.31 3.98 -10.80
CA ARG A 58 0.02 2.63 -10.28
C ARG A 58 1.02 1.65 -10.85
N LEU A 59 1.57 0.79 -10.00
CA LEU A 59 2.47 -0.29 -10.42
C LEU A 59 1.71 -1.33 -11.23
N ILE A 60 1.99 -1.42 -12.53
CA ILE A 60 1.34 -2.34 -13.47
C ILE A 60 2.27 -3.46 -13.95
N GLY A 61 3.58 -3.33 -13.70
CA GLY A 61 4.57 -4.33 -14.08
C GLY A 61 5.76 -4.40 -13.12
N ASP A 62 6.24 -5.61 -12.87
CA ASP A 62 7.50 -5.90 -12.20
C ASP A 62 8.07 -7.18 -12.81
N GLU A 63 9.26 -7.10 -13.42
CA GLU A 63 9.94 -8.22 -14.09
C GLU A 63 10.22 -9.43 -13.16
N SER A 64 10.22 -9.25 -11.85
CA SER A 64 10.44 -10.30 -10.86
C SER A 64 9.18 -11.11 -10.50
N LYS A 65 8.01 -10.72 -11.03
CA LYS A 65 6.74 -11.39 -10.74
C LYS A 65 6.73 -12.80 -11.31
N THR A 66 6.25 -13.76 -10.51
CA THR A 66 6.14 -15.16 -10.91
C THR A 66 4.70 -15.45 -11.33
N PRO A 67 4.39 -15.54 -12.64
CA PRO A 67 3.03 -15.84 -13.09
C PRO A 67 2.63 -17.27 -12.71
N VAL A 68 1.36 -17.44 -12.37
CA VAL A 68 0.74 -18.74 -12.07
C VAL A 68 -0.67 -18.77 -12.64
N SER A 69 -1.22 -19.97 -12.84
CA SER A 69 -2.65 -20.12 -13.12
C SER A 69 -3.45 -19.50 -11.97
N CYS A 70 -4.45 -18.70 -12.33
CA CYS A 70 -5.38 -18.15 -11.35
C CYS A 70 -6.12 -19.29 -10.62
N PRO A 71 -6.06 -19.35 -9.26
CA PRO A 71 -6.77 -20.38 -8.51
C PRO A 71 -8.28 -20.31 -8.74
N THR A 72 -8.93 -21.44 -8.97
CA THR A 72 -10.40 -21.50 -9.00
C THR A 72 -10.96 -21.10 -7.65
N GLN A 73 -11.94 -20.20 -7.63
CA GLN A 73 -12.59 -19.79 -6.39
C GLN A 73 -13.47 -20.91 -5.83
N THR A 74 -13.26 -21.25 -4.57
CA THR A 74 -14.11 -22.13 -3.77
C THR A 74 -14.83 -21.33 -2.68
N ASP A 75 -15.71 -21.96 -1.91
CA ASP A 75 -16.33 -21.35 -0.72
C ASP A 75 -15.31 -21.00 0.37
N ARG A 76 -14.09 -21.52 0.27
CA ARG A 76 -12.98 -21.26 1.19
C ARG A 76 -11.91 -20.34 0.61
N THR A 77 -12.12 -19.79 -0.57
CA THR A 77 -11.21 -18.84 -1.19
C THR A 77 -11.53 -17.42 -0.73
N ALA A 78 -10.55 -16.71 -0.16
CA ALA A 78 -10.69 -15.28 0.10
C ALA A 78 -10.32 -14.48 -1.14
N VAL A 79 -11.23 -13.63 -1.62
CA VAL A 79 -10.97 -12.66 -2.70
C VAL A 79 -11.05 -11.27 -2.10
N LEU A 80 -9.88 -10.69 -1.83
CA LEU A 80 -9.73 -9.43 -1.10
C LEU A 80 -9.51 -8.28 -2.09
N LEU A 81 -10.53 -7.43 -2.25
CA LEU A 81 -10.38 -6.13 -2.92
C LEU A 81 -9.83 -5.14 -1.88
N ILE A 82 -8.60 -4.68 -2.08
CA ILE A 82 -7.90 -3.83 -1.12
C ILE A 82 -7.86 -2.41 -1.66
N LEU A 83 -8.47 -1.46 -0.94
CA LEU A 83 -8.67 -0.08 -1.35
C LEU A 83 -8.08 0.90 -0.33
N GLY A 84 -7.71 2.08 -0.81
CA GLY A 84 -7.33 3.20 0.05
C GLY A 84 -6.06 3.91 -0.39
N GLN A 85 -5.29 4.42 0.57
CA GLN A 85 -4.09 5.24 0.31
C GLN A 85 -2.79 4.49 0.61
N SER A 86 -1.71 5.21 0.95
CA SER A 86 -0.35 4.66 1.12
C SER A 86 -0.30 3.47 2.08
N ASN A 87 -0.99 3.53 3.22
CA ASN A 87 -1.07 2.41 4.18
C ASN A 87 -1.91 1.21 3.70
N ALA A 88 -2.59 1.32 2.56
CA ALA A 88 -3.17 0.20 1.81
C ALA A 88 -2.30 -0.21 0.58
N ALA A 89 -1.46 0.71 0.08
CA ALA A 89 -0.61 0.55 -1.08
C ALA A 89 0.73 -0.13 -0.72
N ASN A 90 1.73 0.00 -1.61
CA ASN A 90 3.06 -0.59 -1.42
C ASN A 90 4.00 0.32 -0.61
N ASP A 91 3.51 1.10 0.34
CA ASP A 91 4.34 2.00 1.17
C ASP A 91 4.87 1.36 2.45
N GLY A 92 4.54 0.10 2.73
CA GLY A 92 5.01 -0.60 3.93
C GLY A 92 6.53 -0.76 3.97
N GLY A 93 7.12 -0.65 5.16
CA GLY A 93 8.57 -0.74 5.38
C GLY A 93 9.15 -2.14 5.17
N GLN A 94 8.31 -3.18 5.20
CA GLN A 94 8.72 -4.58 5.02
C GLN A 94 8.07 -5.21 3.79
N ARG A 95 8.89 -5.90 2.99
CA ARG A 95 8.43 -6.74 1.90
C ARG A 95 8.10 -8.14 2.38
N HIS A 96 7.04 -8.70 1.81
CA HIS A 96 6.58 -10.04 2.10
C HIS A 96 6.46 -10.87 0.82
N ARG A 97 6.45 -12.20 0.99
CA ARG A 97 6.21 -13.17 -0.09
C ARG A 97 5.30 -14.27 0.45
N SER A 98 4.50 -14.85 -0.44
CA SER A 98 3.73 -16.05 -0.15
C SER A 98 4.65 -17.17 0.32
N LYS A 99 4.36 -17.72 1.50
CA LYS A 99 4.97 -18.95 2.05
C LYS A 99 4.28 -20.22 1.51
N TYR A 100 3.19 -20.05 0.77
CA TYR A 100 2.32 -21.12 0.28
C TYR A 100 2.21 -21.12 -1.25
N GLY A 101 3.17 -20.51 -1.95
CA GLY A 101 3.21 -20.44 -3.41
C GLY A 101 1.92 -19.86 -4.00
N GLY A 102 1.39 -20.52 -5.03
CA GLY A 102 0.17 -20.13 -5.74
C GLY A 102 -1.14 -20.19 -4.93
N ARG A 103 -1.10 -20.51 -3.64
CA ARG A 103 -2.26 -20.40 -2.74
C ARG A 103 -2.47 -18.98 -2.21
N VAL A 104 -1.47 -18.10 -2.33
CA VAL A 104 -1.63 -16.66 -2.05
C VAL A 104 -1.11 -15.93 -3.28
N VAL A 105 -2.01 -15.32 -4.04
CA VAL A 105 -1.70 -14.69 -5.32
C VAL A 105 -2.09 -13.22 -5.33
N ASN A 106 -1.35 -12.45 -6.12
CA ASN A 106 -1.71 -11.10 -6.54
C ASN A 106 -2.45 -11.20 -7.87
N ALA A 107 -3.73 -10.86 -7.88
CA ALA A 107 -4.52 -10.74 -9.10
C ALA A 107 -4.42 -9.32 -9.64
N PHE A 108 -4.06 -9.18 -10.91
CA PHE A 108 -3.97 -7.91 -11.60
C PHE A 108 -4.12 -8.14 -13.11
N ASP A 109 -4.94 -7.32 -13.78
CA ASP A 109 -5.11 -7.37 -15.24
C ASP A 109 -5.44 -8.80 -15.74
N LYS A 110 -6.43 -9.42 -15.07
CA LYS A 110 -6.93 -10.80 -15.34
C LYS A 110 -5.85 -11.90 -15.29
N ARG A 111 -4.71 -11.61 -14.66
CA ARG A 111 -3.61 -12.55 -14.44
C ARG A 111 -3.31 -12.69 -12.95
N CYS A 112 -2.72 -13.82 -12.59
CA CYS A 112 -2.31 -14.10 -11.23
C CYS A 112 -0.81 -14.33 -11.12
N PHE A 113 -0.24 -13.80 -10.05
CA PHE A 113 1.18 -13.94 -9.73
C PHE A 113 1.31 -14.44 -8.30
N ILE A 114 2.31 -15.27 -8.00
CA ILE A 114 2.61 -15.61 -6.60
C ILE A 114 2.80 -14.29 -5.83
N ALA A 115 2.03 -14.10 -4.75
CA ALA A 115 2.06 -12.85 -4.01
C ALA A 115 3.47 -12.58 -3.48
N ALA A 116 4.03 -11.45 -3.87
CA ALA A 116 5.32 -10.94 -3.44
C ALA A 116 5.30 -9.43 -3.58
N SER A 117 5.67 -8.72 -2.51
CA SER A 117 5.72 -7.25 -2.53
C SER A 117 6.82 -6.75 -3.47
N PRO A 118 6.63 -5.59 -4.12
CA PRO A 118 5.39 -4.79 -4.14
C PRO A 118 4.29 -5.47 -4.96
N LEU A 119 3.03 -5.37 -4.55
CA LEU A 119 1.89 -5.91 -5.29
C LEU A 119 1.55 -5.02 -6.49
N LEU A 120 1.22 -5.64 -7.63
CA LEU A 120 0.67 -4.93 -8.79
C LEU A 120 -0.74 -4.46 -8.45
N GLY A 121 -1.12 -3.29 -8.99
CA GLY A 121 -2.43 -2.69 -8.78
C GLY A 121 -2.44 -1.50 -7.81
N SER A 122 -1.34 -1.24 -7.10
CA SER A 122 -1.20 -0.09 -6.21
C SER A 122 0.02 0.77 -6.55
N THR A 123 0.05 1.99 -6.02
CA THR A 123 1.22 2.88 -6.09
C THR A 123 2.39 2.38 -5.23
N ASP A 124 3.57 2.99 -5.45
CA ASP A 124 4.85 2.71 -4.80
C ASP A 124 5.41 1.29 -5.10
N THR A 125 6.63 1.02 -4.66
CA THR A 125 7.37 -0.22 -4.89
C THR A 125 8.01 -0.81 -3.62
N LYS A 126 7.75 -0.30 -2.42
CA LYS A 126 8.30 -0.87 -1.17
C LYS A 126 7.58 -2.19 -0.82
N GLY A 127 6.89 -2.23 0.32
CA GLY A 127 6.29 -3.42 0.92
C GLY A 127 4.81 -3.23 1.25
N GLU A 128 4.14 -4.29 1.67
CA GLU A 128 2.74 -4.24 2.10
C GLU A 128 2.43 -5.44 3.00
N TYR A 129 1.46 -5.31 3.90
CA TYR A 129 1.13 -6.35 4.88
C TYR A 129 -0.01 -7.29 4.43
N TRP A 130 -0.59 -7.12 3.24
CA TRP A 130 -1.63 -7.97 2.69
C TRP A 130 -1.10 -9.34 2.27
N THR A 131 0.12 -9.43 1.73
CA THR A 131 0.78 -10.72 1.50
C THR A 131 1.01 -11.46 2.82
N LEU A 132 1.35 -10.73 3.89
CA LEU A 132 1.45 -11.30 5.23
C LEU A 132 0.10 -11.77 5.76
N LEU A 133 -0.97 -10.99 5.57
CA LEU A 133 -2.34 -11.40 5.89
C LEU A 133 -2.73 -12.68 5.13
N GLY A 134 -2.48 -12.75 3.81
CA GLY A 134 -2.77 -13.92 3.00
C GLY A 134 -2.05 -15.17 3.49
N ASN A 135 -0.79 -15.04 3.88
CA ASN A 135 -0.06 -16.13 4.54
C ASN A 135 -0.75 -16.58 5.84
N LYS A 136 -1.21 -15.66 6.68
CA LYS A 136 -1.88 -15.98 7.95
C LYS A 136 -3.25 -16.65 7.72
N LEU A 137 -4.02 -16.21 6.73
CA LEU A 137 -5.31 -16.82 6.37
C LEU A 137 -5.15 -18.30 5.99
N ILE A 138 -4.16 -18.61 5.15
CA ILE A 138 -3.82 -20.00 4.80
C ILE A 138 -3.30 -20.77 6.02
N ALA A 139 -2.36 -20.19 6.78
CA ALA A 139 -1.75 -20.84 7.95
C ALA A 139 -2.76 -21.20 9.05
N SER A 140 -3.76 -20.34 9.25
CA SER A 140 -4.81 -20.54 10.25
C SER A 140 -5.83 -21.62 9.85
N GLY A 141 -5.80 -22.08 8.60
CA GLY A 141 -6.77 -23.02 8.07
C GLY A 141 -8.15 -22.40 7.86
N GLN A 142 -8.27 -21.06 7.78
CA GLN A 142 -9.52 -20.38 7.41
C GLN A 142 -9.75 -20.52 5.90
N ASN A 143 -8.72 -20.29 5.09
CA ASN A 143 -8.84 -20.29 3.63
C ASN A 143 -7.97 -21.36 2.96
N ASP A 144 -8.44 -21.88 1.82
CA ASP A 144 -7.65 -22.75 0.96
C ASP A 144 -6.78 -21.97 -0.03
N SER A 145 -7.28 -20.83 -0.49
CA SER A 145 -6.61 -19.89 -1.39
C SER A 145 -6.93 -18.45 -0.99
N VAL A 146 -6.02 -17.52 -1.28
CA VAL A 146 -6.18 -16.08 -1.09
C VAL A 146 -5.80 -15.35 -2.37
N ILE A 147 -6.73 -14.59 -2.91
CA ILE A 147 -6.57 -13.70 -4.05
C ILE A 147 -6.50 -12.27 -3.51
N LEU A 148 -5.35 -11.62 -3.67
CA LEU A 148 -5.11 -10.22 -3.32
C LEU A 148 -5.27 -9.38 -4.57
N ALA A 149 -6.30 -8.53 -4.61
CA ALA A 149 -6.55 -7.60 -5.69
C ALA A 149 -6.45 -6.16 -5.15
N PRO A 150 -5.24 -5.61 -5.03
CA PRO A 150 -5.07 -4.27 -4.50
C PRO A 150 -5.29 -3.21 -5.57
N LEU A 151 -5.95 -2.14 -5.16
CA LEU A 151 -6.16 -0.90 -5.87
C LEU A 151 -6.06 0.21 -4.82
N ALA A 152 -4.84 0.70 -4.58
CA ALA A 152 -4.60 1.75 -3.60
C ALA A 152 -3.63 2.79 -4.16
N TYR A 153 -3.93 4.07 -3.86
CA TYR A 153 -3.22 5.22 -4.38
C TYR A 153 -2.72 6.11 -3.25
N SER A 154 -1.41 6.19 -3.09
CA SER A 154 -0.73 7.00 -2.08
C SER A 154 -1.18 8.46 -2.18
N GLY A 155 -1.50 9.05 -1.02
CA GLY A 155 -1.98 10.43 -0.94
C GLY A 155 -3.38 10.71 -1.51
N SER A 156 -4.18 9.67 -1.81
CA SER A 156 -5.58 9.87 -2.22
C SER A 156 -6.51 10.16 -1.04
N GLU A 157 -7.32 11.21 -1.20
CA GLU A 157 -8.48 11.54 -0.37
C GLU A 157 -9.73 10.77 -0.85
N VAL A 158 -10.71 10.58 0.04
CA VAL A 158 -11.93 9.79 -0.22
C VAL A 158 -12.75 10.32 -1.41
N ALA A 159 -12.72 11.64 -1.65
CA ALA A 159 -13.46 12.26 -2.75
C ALA A 159 -13.02 11.74 -4.15
N ARG A 160 -11.75 11.33 -4.31
CA ARG A 160 -11.25 10.75 -5.56
C ARG A 160 -11.84 9.38 -5.88
N TRP A 161 -12.34 8.69 -4.86
CA TRP A 161 -12.96 7.37 -4.95
C TRP A 161 -14.48 7.42 -5.14
N ALA A 162 -15.11 8.54 -4.78
CA ALA A 162 -16.54 8.77 -4.98
C ALA A 162 -16.90 8.89 -6.47
N ALA A 163 -18.19 8.78 -6.81
CA ALA A 163 -18.65 8.99 -8.17
C ALA A 163 -18.23 10.40 -8.67
N GLY A 164 -17.63 10.45 -9.87
CA GLY A 164 -17.04 11.67 -10.44
C GLY A 164 -15.57 11.92 -10.06
N GLY A 165 -15.04 11.20 -9.07
CA GLY A 165 -13.61 11.17 -8.76
C GLY A 165 -12.80 10.38 -9.79
N ASP A 166 -11.51 10.70 -9.93
CA ASP A 166 -10.65 10.14 -10.98
C ASP A 166 -10.24 8.68 -10.74
N LEU A 167 -10.34 8.18 -9.50
CA LEU A 167 -10.06 6.78 -9.16
C LEU A 167 -11.31 5.89 -9.24
N ASN A 168 -12.50 6.47 -9.25
CA ASN A 168 -13.75 5.73 -9.33
C ASN A 168 -13.90 4.91 -10.64
N PRO A 169 -13.57 5.43 -11.84
CA PRO A 169 -13.53 4.61 -13.05
C PRO A 169 -12.54 3.44 -12.95
N VAL A 170 -11.39 3.65 -12.31
CA VAL A 170 -10.38 2.61 -12.13
C VAL A 170 -10.90 1.51 -11.19
N LEU A 171 -11.64 1.89 -10.14
CA LEU A 171 -12.34 0.96 -9.25
C LEU A 171 -13.33 0.08 -10.02
N VAL A 172 -14.16 0.70 -10.86
CA VAL A 172 -15.12 0.00 -11.71
C VAL A 172 -14.43 -1.01 -12.63
N ASP A 173 -13.33 -0.60 -13.26
CA ASP A 173 -12.57 -1.47 -14.17
C ASP A 173 -11.91 -2.64 -13.42
N THR A 174 -11.36 -2.40 -12.22
CA THR A 174 -10.80 -3.47 -11.37
C THR A 174 -11.88 -4.48 -10.96
N VAL A 175 -13.08 -4.02 -10.58
CA VAL A 175 -14.20 -4.92 -10.26
C VAL A 175 -14.58 -5.78 -11.47
N LYS A 176 -14.71 -5.17 -12.66
CA LYS A 176 -15.02 -5.89 -13.89
C LYS A 176 -13.94 -6.93 -14.23
N GLN A 177 -12.66 -6.59 -14.10
CA GLN A 177 -11.58 -7.54 -14.38
C GLN A 177 -11.63 -8.77 -13.46
N LEU A 178 -12.00 -8.60 -12.19
CA LEU A 178 -12.18 -9.73 -11.27
C LEU A 178 -13.39 -10.58 -11.69
N GLN A 179 -14.52 -9.95 -12.03
CA GLN A 179 -15.73 -10.64 -12.47
C GLN A 179 -15.51 -11.40 -13.79
N ASP A 180 -14.81 -10.80 -14.76
CA ASP A 180 -14.41 -11.43 -16.03
C ASP A 180 -13.43 -12.61 -15.83
N SER A 181 -12.82 -12.70 -14.64
CA SER A 181 -11.96 -13.82 -14.23
C SER A 181 -12.69 -14.81 -13.32
N ASP A 182 -14.03 -14.78 -13.30
CA ASP A 182 -14.92 -15.60 -12.47
C ASP A 182 -14.69 -15.43 -10.96
N TYR A 183 -14.09 -14.33 -10.53
CA TYR A 183 -13.91 -14.01 -9.11
C TYR A 183 -15.07 -13.17 -8.57
N ARG A 184 -15.71 -13.70 -7.53
CA ARG A 184 -16.59 -12.95 -6.62
C ARG A 184 -15.77 -12.44 -5.46
N ILE A 185 -15.69 -11.12 -5.32
CA ILE A 185 -15.07 -10.46 -4.16
C ILE A 185 -15.76 -10.96 -2.88
N THR A 186 -14.97 -11.39 -1.88
CA THR A 186 -15.49 -11.85 -0.59
C THR A 186 -15.40 -10.76 0.47
N SER A 187 -14.46 -9.82 0.32
CA SER A 187 -14.24 -8.74 1.27
C SER A 187 -13.62 -7.54 0.57
N VAL A 188 -14.13 -6.34 0.88
CA VAL A 188 -13.51 -5.07 0.49
C VAL A 188 -12.84 -4.48 1.72
N LEU A 189 -11.53 -4.22 1.66
CA LEU A 189 -10.76 -3.69 2.78
C LEU A 189 -10.39 -2.25 2.47
N TRP A 190 -10.90 -1.29 3.24
CA TRP A 190 -10.65 0.14 3.04
C TRP A 190 -9.73 0.69 4.13
N VAL A 191 -8.54 1.15 3.74
CA VAL A 191 -7.56 1.78 4.63
C VAL A 191 -7.16 3.15 4.09
N GLN A 192 -7.87 4.17 4.56
CA GLN A 192 -7.66 5.56 4.14
C GLN A 192 -8.27 6.52 5.15
N GLY A 193 -7.67 7.71 5.28
CA GLY A 193 -8.25 8.84 6.00
C GLY A 193 -7.21 9.86 6.43
N GLU A 194 -5.92 9.51 6.42
CA GLU A 194 -4.83 10.41 6.79
C GLU A 194 -4.79 11.63 5.87
N LYS A 195 -5.02 11.45 4.57
CA LYS A 195 -5.05 12.58 3.62
C LYS A 195 -6.22 13.52 3.90
N ASP A 196 -7.41 12.99 4.18
CA ASP A 196 -8.60 13.79 4.47
C ASP A 196 -8.49 14.60 5.75
N LEU A 197 -7.83 14.04 6.78
CA LEU A 197 -7.55 14.79 8.00
C LEU A 197 -6.70 16.03 7.71
N VAL A 198 -5.71 15.89 6.83
CA VAL A 198 -4.79 16.97 6.43
C VAL A 198 -5.49 18.01 5.58
N MET A 199 -6.41 17.58 4.72
CA MET A 199 -7.23 18.46 3.88
C MET A 199 -8.30 19.23 4.68
N GLY A 200 -8.57 18.83 5.92
CA GLY A 200 -9.64 19.41 6.73
C GLY A 200 -11.04 18.96 6.26
N THR A 201 -11.16 17.78 5.66
CA THR A 201 -12.44 17.21 5.24
C THR A 201 -13.35 17.05 6.47
N THR A 202 -14.61 17.47 6.32
CA THR A 202 -15.62 17.32 7.38
C THR A 202 -16.05 15.87 7.55
N ALA A 203 -16.62 15.53 8.71
CA ALA A 203 -17.08 14.16 8.96
C ALA A 203 -18.22 13.79 8.01
N GLU A 204 -19.07 14.76 7.66
CA GLU A 204 -20.20 14.61 6.77
C GLU A 204 -19.75 14.39 5.33
N ALA A 205 -18.81 15.20 4.82
CA ALA A 205 -18.28 15.03 3.47
C ALA A 205 -17.52 13.71 3.32
N TYR A 206 -16.77 13.30 4.35
CA TYR A 206 -16.10 12.00 4.33
C TYR A 206 -17.10 10.84 4.20
N GLN A 207 -18.17 10.88 5.00
CA GLN A 207 -19.24 9.88 4.95
C GLN A 207 -19.94 9.85 3.60
N GLU A 208 -20.29 11.01 3.05
CA GLU A 208 -20.95 11.12 1.75
C GLU A 208 -20.09 10.52 0.63
N HIS A 209 -18.82 10.91 0.55
CA HIS A 209 -17.91 10.39 -0.47
C HIS A 209 -17.62 8.90 -0.31
N PHE A 210 -17.44 8.42 0.93
CA PHE A 210 -17.27 7.00 1.21
C PHE A 210 -18.50 6.21 0.77
N MET A 211 -19.71 6.65 1.13
CA MET A 211 -20.95 5.98 0.75
C MET A 211 -21.16 6.02 -0.76
N SER A 212 -20.80 7.10 -1.45
CA SER A 212 -20.82 7.17 -2.92
C SER A 212 -19.91 6.11 -3.58
N MET A 213 -18.72 5.88 -3.01
CA MET A 213 -17.83 4.79 -3.44
C MET A 213 -18.45 3.41 -3.18
N VAL A 214 -19.06 3.21 -2.01
CA VAL A 214 -19.77 1.96 -1.69
C VAL A 214 -20.94 1.73 -2.64
N ASP A 215 -21.71 2.76 -2.98
CA ASP A 215 -22.81 2.68 -3.94
C ASP A 215 -22.30 2.29 -5.32
N THR A 216 -21.14 2.82 -5.75
CA THR A 216 -20.48 2.39 -6.99
C THR A 216 -20.17 0.89 -6.94
N LEU A 217 -19.58 0.38 -5.85
CA LEU A 217 -19.33 -1.05 -5.68
C LEU A 217 -20.63 -1.88 -5.78
N ARG A 218 -21.72 -1.43 -5.15
CA ARG A 218 -23.02 -2.14 -5.19
C ARG A 218 -23.63 -2.13 -6.58
N GLN A 219 -23.59 -1.00 -7.28
CA GLN A 219 -24.07 -0.87 -8.67
C GLN A 219 -23.32 -1.82 -9.62
N HIS A 220 -22.06 -2.10 -9.32
CA HIS A 220 -21.24 -3.06 -10.05
C HIS A 220 -21.25 -4.48 -9.47
N GLY A 221 -22.26 -4.83 -8.66
CA GLY A 221 -22.52 -6.20 -8.22
C GLY A 221 -21.64 -6.72 -7.08
N VAL A 222 -20.84 -5.85 -6.45
CA VAL A 222 -20.06 -6.22 -5.27
C VAL A 222 -20.99 -6.20 -4.05
N VAL A 223 -21.47 -7.37 -3.64
CA VAL A 223 -22.32 -7.52 -2.43
C VAL A 223 -21.53 -7.82 -1.16
N ALA A 224 -20.22 -8.00 -1.27
CA ALA A 224 -19.33 -8.31 -0.15
C ALA A 224 -19.32 -7.19 0.92
N PRO A 225 -19.06 -7.55 2.18
CA PRO A 225 -18.87 -6.56 3.22
C PRO A 225 -17.68 -5.64 2.93
N VAL A 226 -17.87 -4.36 3.25
CA VAL A 226 -16.82 -3.32 3.17
C VAL A 226 -16.34 -3.05 4.59
N TYR A 227 -15.09 -3.42 4.88
CA TYR A 227 -14.47 -3.18 6.17
C TYR A 227 -13.77 -1.82 6.14
N ILE A 228 -14.25 -0.90 6.97
CA ILE A 228 -13.69 0.44 7.08
C ILE A 228 -12.75 0.52 8.28
N SER A 229 -11.46 0.72 8.00
CA SER A 229 -10.45 0.96 9.03
C SER A 229 -10.60 2.32 9.70
N ILE A 230 -10.08 2.39 10.92
CA ILE A 230 -9.74 3.68 11.53
C ILE A 230 -8.27 3.95 11.20
N ALA A 231 -8.06 4.96 10.35
CA ALA A 231 -6.77 5.31 9.78
C ALA A 231 -6.74 6.82 9.53
N SER A 232 -6.28 7.59 10.51
CA SER A 232 -6.13 9.05 10.40
C SER A 232 -4.73 9.54 10.84
N LYS A 233 -3.92 8.65 11.42
CA LYS A 233 -2.62 8.98 12.01
C LYS A 233 -1.48 8.94 10.99
N CYS A 234 -0.91 10.11 10.71
CA CYS A 234 0.38 10.32 10.04
C CYS A 234 1.14 11.43 10.78
N LEU A 235 2.32 11.13 11.34
CA LEU A 235 3.00 12.02 12.29
C LEU A 235 4.17 12.83 11.71
N GLU A 236 4.53 12.58 10.45
CA GLU A 236 5.61 13.27 9.75
C GLU A 236 5.06 14.29 8.75
N PRO A 237 5.26 15.62 8.95
CA PRO A 237 4.78 16.64 8.02
C PRO A 237 5.30 16.50 6.59
N SER A 238 6.52 15.99 6.38
CA SER A 238 7.03 15.73 5.04
C SER A 238 6.29 14.59 4.32
N ASN A 239 5.60 13.73 5.07
CA ASN A 239 4.66 12.73 4.57
C ASN A 239 3.21 13.25 4.52
N GLY A 240 3.03 14.55 4.72
CA GLY A 240 1.73 15.23 4.71
C GLY A 240 1.01 15.23 6.06
N GLY A 241 1.59 14.65 7.12
CA GLY A 241 0.96 14.51 8.44
C GLY A 241 1.07 15.72 9.38
N PHE A 242 0.74 15.50 10.64
CA PHE A 242 0.87 16.48 11.73
C PHE A 242 1.88 16.00 12.75
N LYS A 243 2.68 16.89 13.35
CA LYS A 243 3.66 16.51 14.39
C LYS A 243 3.06 15.86 15.65
N ALA A 244 1.74 15.92 15.80
CA ALA A 244 1.01 15.33 16.92
C ALA A 244 -0.21 14.57 16.41
N HIS A 245 -0.51 13.45 17.07
CA HIS A 245 -1.73 12.69 16.81
C HIS A 245 -2.95 13.45 17.36
N ILE A 246 -4.06 13.41 16.61
CA ILE A 246 -5.34 13.99 17.02
C ILE A 246 -6.35 12.83 17.11
N PRO A 247 -6.52 12.18 18.28
CA PRO A 247 -7.32 10.95 18.40
C PRO A 247 -8.82 11.15 18.09
N ASP A 248 -9.38 12.29 18.51
CA ASP A 248 -10.76 12.67 18.18
C ASP A 248 -10.74 13.75 17.11
N ASN A 249 -10.90 13.32 15.85
CA ASN A 249 -10.98 14.19 14.70
C ASN A 249 -12.17 13.83 13.81
N ALA A 250 -12.49 14.70 12.85
CA ALA A 250 -13.63 14.53 11.96
C ALA A 250 -13.63 13.18 11.21
N ILE A 251 -12.45 12.71 10.79
CA ILE A 251 -12.29 11.47 10.01
C ILE A 251 -12.50 10.25 10.91
N VAL A 252 -11.92 10.24 12.12
CA VAL A 252 -12.15 9.15 13.08
C VAL A 252 -13.63 9.05 13.46
N ARG A 253 -14.31 10.18 13.69
CA ARG A 253 -15.75 10.19 13.96
C ARG A 253 -16.57 9.63 12.79
N ALA A 254 -16.23 10.02 11.57
CA ALA A 254 -16.86 9.50 10.35
C ALA A 254 -16.66 7.99 10.21
N GLN A 255 -15.43 7.51 10.34
CA GLN A 255 -15.08 6.09 10.27
C GLN A 255 -15.86 5.28 11.33
N LEU A 256 -15.87 5.74 12.59
CA LEU A 256 -16.62 5.11 13.68
C LEU A 256 -18.15 5.09 13.45
N ALA A 257 -18.69 6.15 12.85
CA ALA A 257 -20.12 6.22 12.53
C ALA A 257 -20.49 5.24 11.41
N LEU A 258 -19.68 5.18 10.35
CA LEU A 258 -19.88 4.28 9.20
C LEU A 258 -19.87 2.80 9.61
N GLN A 259 -18.99 2.41 10.53
CA GLN A 259 -18.95 1.05 11.09
C GLN A 259 -20.29 0.60 11.69
N LYS A 260 -21.10 1.54 12.17
CA LYS A 260 -22.40 1.30 12.82
C LYS A 260 -23.60 1.59 11.93
N SER A 261 -23.37 2.01 10.69
CA SER A 261 -24.40 2.52 9.79
C SER A 261 -25.25 1.44 9.10
N GLY A 262 -24.85 0.16 9.16
CA GLY A 262 -25.45 -0.90 8.36
C GLY A 262 -24.89 -0.95 6.94
N HIS A 263 -25.73 -1.27 5.94
CA HIS A 263 -25.37 -1.23 4.50
C HIS A 263 -24.23 -2.18 4.06
N GLY A 264 -23.99 -3.24 4.85
CA GLY A 264 -22.87 -4.16 4.61
C GLY A 264 -21.50 -3.52 4.91
N ILE A 265 -21.46 -2.44 5.70
CA ILE A 265 -20.22 -1.87 6.22
C ILE A 265 -19.91 -2.55 7.55
N ARG A 266 -18.65 -2.95 7.74
CA ARG A 266 -18.16 -3.66 8.93
C ARG A 266 -16.94 -2.94 9.52
N GLU A 267 -16.66 -3.24 10.78
CA GLU A 267 -15.46 -2.76 11.47
C GLU A 267 -14.19 -3.28 10.80
N GLY A 268 -13.34 -2.39 10.31
CA GLY A 268 -11.99 -2.69 9.85
C GLY A 268 -10.94 -2.46 10.94
N ALA A 269 -9.68 -2.79 10.65
CA ALA A 269 -8.60 -2.63 11.62
C ALA A 269 -8.44 -1.16 12.06
N ASN A 270 -8.33 -0.91 13.37
CA ASN A 270 -8.06 0.42 13.91
C ASN A 270 -6.55 0.64 14.06
N SER A 271 -5.91 1.18 13.02
CA SER A 271 -4.48 1.43 12.99
C SER A 271 -4.03 2.57 13.91
N ASP A 272 -4.93 3.51 14.21
CA ASP A 272 -4.64 4.65 15.09
C ASP A 272 -4.45 4.21 16.55
N ALA A 273 -5.29 3.27 17.01
CA ALA A 273 -5.25 2.71 18.35
C ALA A 273 -4.28 1.52 18.49
N LEU A 274 -4.16 0.69 17.45
CA LEU A 274 -3.34 -0.52 17.50
C LEU A 274 -1.83 -0.22 17.43
N LEU A 275 -1.45 0.88 16.78
CA LEU A 275 -0.07 1.16 16.42
C LEU A 275 0.51 2.36 17.16
N ASP A 276 1.72 2.19 17.65
CA ASP A 276 2.54 3.24 18.23
C ASP A 276 3.54 3.82 17.18
N GLY A 277 4.48 4.66 17.63
CA GLY A 277 5.49 5.26 16.75
C GLY A 277 6.48 4.23 16.20
N GLU A 278 6.87 3.24 17.00
CA GLU A 278 7.84 2.20 16.60
C GLU A 278 7.26 1.28 15.52
N ASP A 279 5.94 1.18 15.44
CA ASP A 279 5.23 0.47 14.38
C ASP A 279 5.20 1.21 13.03
N ARG A 280 5.70 2.45 12.96
CA ARG A 280 5.74 3.26 11.74
C ARG A 280 7.19 3.65 11.44
N TYR A 281 7.69 3.31 10.25
CA TYR A 281 9.13 3.44 9.98
C TYR A 281 9.57 4.87 9.65
N ASP A 282 8.63 5.73 9.28
CA ASP A 282 8.83 7.15 8.96
C ASP A 282 7.77 8.04 9.65
N ASP A 283 7.32 7.60 10.82
CA ASP A 283 6.28 8.24 11.63
C ASP A 283 4.90 8.34 10.93
N CYS A 284 4.74 7.79 9.72
CA CYS A 284 3.50 7.79 8.96
C CYS A 284 3.12 6.40 8.43
N HIS A 285 4.05 5.70 7.78
CA HIS A 285 3.80 4.46 7.07
C HIS A 285 4.15 3.22 7.90
N ILE A 286 3.37 2.15 7.70
CA ILE A 286 3.47 0.91 8.47
C ILE A 286 4.86 0.25 8.33
N GLY A 287 5.57 0.08 9.45
CA GLY A 287 6.80 -0.71 9.56
C GLY A 287 6.52 -2.21 9.81
N GLY A 288 7.58 -3.01 9.93
CA GLY A 288 7.45 -4.47 10.06
C GLY A 288 6.67 -4.96 11.27
N THR A 289 6.82 -4.33 12.44
CA THR A 289 6.04 -4.68 13.65
C THR A 289 4.57 -4.30 13.49
N GLY A 290 4.30 -3.12 12.91
CA GLY A 290 2.95 -2.67 12.60
C GLY A 290 2.26 -3.58 11.58
N ALA A 291 2.98 -4.05 10.56
CA ALA A 291 2.49 -5.01 9.58
C ALA A 291 2.03 -6.32 10.23
N GLU A 292 2.78 -6.85 11.20
CA GLU A 292 2.40 -8.05 11.96
C GLU A 292 1.15 -7.83 12.82
N LYS A 293 1.05 -6.67 13.49
CA LYS A 293 -0.13 -6.29 14.30
C LYS A 293 -1.37 -6.15 13.42
N LEU A 294 -1.30 -5.41 12.32
CA LEU A 294 -2.41 -5.20 11.39
C LEU A 294 -2.83 -6.49 10.68
N ALA A 295 -1.89 -7.28 10.17
CA ALA A 295 -2.22 -8.55 9.53
C ALA A 295 -2.93 -9.52 10.50
N ARG A 296 -2.61 -9.47 11.80
CA ARG A 296 -3.32 -10.25 12.83
C ARG A 296 -4.71 -9.67 13.13
N ALA A 297 -4.84 -8.35 13.21
CA ALA A 297 -6.14 -7.71 13.40
C ALA A 297 -7.11 -8.07 12.25
N TRP A 298 -6.65 -7.94 11.01
CA TRP A 298 -7.42 -8.34 9.82
C TRP A 298 -7.77 -9.83 9.81
N LEU A 299 -6.83 -10.71 10.17
CA LEU A 299 -7.09 -12.15 10.29
C LEU A 299 -8.27 -12.44 11.22
N ASN A 300 -8.32 -11.76 12.37
CA ASN A 300 -9.37 -11.96 13.36
C ASN A 300 -10.72 -11.44 12.87
N LEU A 301 -10.73 -10.27 12.22
CA LEU A 301 -11.94 -9.66 11.66
C LEU A 301 -12.57 -10.55 10.58
N LEU A 302 -11.74 -11.04 9.64
CA LEU A 302 -12.21 -11.90 8.55
C LEU A 302 -12.67 -13.29 9.04
N GLY A 303 -12.07 -13.80 10.13
CA GLY A 303 -12.48 -15.08 10.72
C GLY A 303 -13.73 -15.02 11.61
N GLY A 304 -14.10 -13.84 12.10
CA GLY A 304 -15.33 -13.64 12.88
C GLY A 304 -16.59 -13.90 12.06
N ASP A 305 -16.55 -13.55 10.78
CA ASP A 305 -17.74 -13.50 9.93
C ASP A 305 -18.23 -14.88 9.47
N HIS A 306 -17.34 -15.84 9.32
CA HIS A 306 -17.72 -17.24 9.05
C HIS A 306 -18.51 -17.91 10.18
N ARG A 307 -18.51 -17.34 11.41
CA ARG A 307 -19.27 -17.89 12.54
C ARG A 307 -20.69 -17.32 12.66
N HIS A 308 -20.99 -16.19 12.03
CA HIS A 308 -22.32 -15.57 12.13
C HIS A 308 -23.28 -16.00 11.02
N GLU A 309 -22.78 -16.53 9.90
CA GLU A 309 -23.63 -17.16 8.87
C GLU A 309 -24.10 -18.59 9.24
N GLY A 310 -23.55 -19.17 10.31
CA GLY A 310 -23.95 -20.49 10.83
C GLY A 310 -25.05 -20.48 11.89
N VAL A 311 -25.59 -19.31 12.25
CA VAL A 311 -26.66 -19.14 13.25
C VAL A 311 -27.90 -18.55 12.58
N THR A 312 -28.41 -19.25 11.59
CA THR A 312 -29.80 -19.12 11.10
C THR A 312 -30.13 -20.41 10.36
N MET A 313 -30.44 -21.45 11.15
CA MET A 313 -31.31 -22.56 10.75
C MET A 313 -32.38 -22.72 11.82
#